data_AF-A0A8J7TU94-F1
#
_entry.id   AF-A0A8J7TU94-F1
#
_cell.length_a   1.000
_cell.length_b   1.000
_cell.length_c   1.000
_cell.angle_alpha   90.00
_cell.angle_beta   90.00
_cell.angle_gamma   90.00
#
_symmetry.space_group_name_H-M   'P 1'
#
loop_
_entity.id
_entity.type
_entity.pdbx_description
1 polymer ?
#
loop_
_entity_poly.entity_id
_entity_poly.type
_entity_poly.pdbx_seq_one_letter_code
_entity_poly.pdbx_strand_id
1 'polypeptide(L)' 'MSRYLVGIDLGTTNSALAYIDLQNRPRVGNLGLKTFLIPQLVAAGQVAERPLLPSFLYLPGQH' A
#
# COMPACT_ATOMS: atom_id res chain seq x y z
N MET A 1 -7.36 14.63 19.92
CA MET A 1 -7.81 13.38 19.27
C MET A 1 -7.11 13.22 17.93
N SER A 2 -6.69 12.00 17.57
CA SER A 2 -6.12 11.73 16.24
C SER A 2 -7.20 11.78 15.16
N ARG A 3 -6.87 12.34 14.00
CA ARG A 3 -7.77 12.37 12.84
C ARG A 3 -7.71 11.09 12.01
N TYR A 4 -6.54 10.48 11.91
CA TYR A 4 -6.31 9.31 11.08
C TYR A 4 -5.81 8.13 11.91
N LEU A 5 -6.27 6.94 11.55
CA LEU A 5 -5.62 5.67 11.88
C LEU A 5 -4.91 5.19 10.62
N VAL A 6 -3.61 4.94 10.70
CA VAL A 6 -2.77 4.57 9.55
C VAL A 6 -2.07 3.24 9.84
N GLY A 7 -2.17 2.29 8.92
CA GLY A 7 -1.38 1.05 8.89
C GLY A 7 -0.36 1.13 7.77
N ILE A 8 0.90 0.82 8.09
CA ILE A 8 2.03 0.82 7.16
C ILE A 8 2.71 -0.55 7.24
N ASP A 9 2.95 -1.15 6.07
CA ASP A 9 3.79 -2.33 5.91
C ASP A 9 4.97 -1.98 4.99
N LEU A 10 6.18 -2.16 5.49
CA LEU A 10 7.42 -1.79 4.82
C LEU A 10 8.18 -3.04 4.41
N GLY A 11 8.22 -3.31 3.12
CA GLY A 11 9.10 -4.28 2.50
C GLY A 11 10.33 -3.62 1.86
N THR A 12 11.31 -4.43 1.48
CA THR A 12 12.49 -3.97 0.74
C THR A 12 12.18 -3.68 -0.73
N THR A 13 11.12 -4.27 -1.28
CA THR A 13 10.72 -4.12 -2.69
C THR A 13 9.43 -3.32 -2.85
N ASN A 14 8.46 -3.53 -1.96
CA ASN A 14 7.17 -2.85 -2.01
C ASN A 14 6.79 -2.32 -0.63
N SER A 15 5.86 -1.38 -0.59
CA SER A 15 5.26 -0.89 0.65
C SER A 15 3.75 -0.80 0.47
N ALA A 16 3.01 -1.05 1.54
CA ALA A 16 1.56 -0.84 1.59
C ALA A 16 1.22 0.20 2.64
N LEU A 17 0.25 1.05 2.32
CA LEU A 17 -0.34 1.99 3.27
C LEU A 17 -1.84 1.97 3.14
N ALA A 18 -2.51 1.83 4.28
CA ALA A 18 -3.95 2.00 4.39
C ALA A 18 -4.28 2.92 5.55
N TYR A 19 -5.41 3.63 5.45
CA TYR A 19 -5.83 4.56 6.48
C TYR A 19 -7.35 4.62 6.62
N ILE A 20 -7.78 5.07 7.80
CA ILE A 20 -9.16 5.42 8.13
C ILE A 20 -9.16 6.88 8.60
N ASP A 21 -10.04 7.71 8.03
CA ASP A 21 -10.34 9.05 8.55
C ASP A 21 -11.39 8.93 9.67
N LEU A 22 -10.97 9.08 10.92
CA LEU A 22 -11.80 8.91 12.12
C LEU A 22 -12.85 10.01 12.29
N GLN A 23 -12.72 11.12 11.57
CA GLN A 23 -13.74 12.18 11.56
C GLN A 23 -14.86 11.87 10.54
N ASN A 24 -14.61 10.94 9.62
CA ASN A 24 -15.60 10.49 8.67
C ASN A 24 -16.43 9.37 9.30
N ARG A 25 -17.72 9.60 9.57
CA ARG A 25 -18.55 8.63 10.27
C ARG A 25 -18.65 7.33 9.46
N PRO A 26 -18.21 6.17 10.00
CA PRO A 26 -18.36 4.90 9.30
C PRO A 26 -19.85 4.60 9.11
N ARG A 27 -20.22 4.13 7.91
CA ARG A 27 -21.55 3.53 7.70
C ARG A 27 -21.55 2.13 8.32
N VAL A 28 -22.70 1.65 8.79
CA VAL A 28 -22.83 0.28 9.30
C VAL A 28 -22.31 -0.68 8.22
N GLY A 29 -21.31 -1.51 8.58
CA GLY A 29 -20.63 -2.44 7.66
C GLY A 29 -19.49 -1.85 6.81
N ASN A 30 -19.16 -0.56 6.93
CA ASN A 30 -18.04 0.05 6.20
C ASN A 30 -17.24 0.99 7.11
N LEU A 31 -16.03 0.54 7.50
CA LEU A 31 -15.09 1.28 8.33
C LEU A 31 -14.44 2.49 7.63
N GLY A 32 -14.65 2.67 6.33
CA GLY A 32 -14.02 3.72 5.55
C GLY A 32 -12.52 3.47 5.31
N LEU A 33 -12.09 2.21 5.31
CA LEU A 33 -10.71 1.82 5.00
C LEU A 33 -10.36 2.23 3.57
N LYS A 34 -9.28 2.99 3.42
CA LYS A 34 -8.76 3.44 2.13
C LYS A 34 -7.32 2.98 1.96
N THR A 35 -7.02 2.36 0.83
CA THR A 35 -5.64 2.13 0.42
C THR A 35 -5.08 3.41 -0.16
N PHE A 36 -3.88 3.78 0.26
CA PHE A 36 -3.14 4.89 -0.33
C PHE A 36 -2.20 4.33 -1.40
N LEU A 37 -2.29 4.88 -2.61
CA LEU A 37 -1.40 4.46 -3.68
C LEU A 37 -0.01 5.05 -3.44
N ILE A 38 0.99 4.19 -3.33
CA ILE A 38 2.38 4.60 -3.17
C ILE A 38 3.05 4.46 -4.55
N PRO A 39 3.85 5.44 -5.02
CA PRO A 39 4.75 5.25 -6.15
C PRO A 39 5.83 4.22 -5.81
N GLN A 40 5.90 3.14 -6.58
CA GLN A 40 6.85 2.04 -6.34
C GLN A 40 7.55 1.66 -7.64
N LEU A 41 8.74 1.06 -7.55
CA LEU A 41 9.43 0.49 -8.69
C LEU A 41 8.67 -0.74 -9.19
N VAL A 42 8.05 -0.65 -10.36
CA VAL A 42 7.22 -1.72 -10.93
C VAL A 42 7.95 -2.54 -12.00
N ALA A 43 9.05 -2.00 -12.54
CA ALA A 43 9.99 -2.66 -13.44
C ALA A 43 11.33 -1.92 -13.39
N ALA A 44 12.36 -2.45 -14.07
CA ALA A 44 13.67 -1.80 -14.15
C ALA A 44 13.54 -0.36 -14.67
N GLY A 45 13.92 0.62 -13.84
CA GLY A 45 13.82 2.05 -14.17
C GLY A 45 12.40 2.62 -14.25
N GLN A 46 11.36 1.86 -13.91
CA GLN A 46 9.96 2.30 -14.03
C GLN A 46 9.28 2.42 -12.67
N VAL A 47 8.76 3.61 -12.36
CA VAL A 47 7.97 3.89 -11.15
C VAL A 47 6.51 4.12 -11.51
N ALA A 48 5.59 3.52 -10.77
CA ALA A 48 4.15 3.76 -10.92
C ALA A 48 3.41 3.62 -9.59
N GLU A 49 2.26 4.27 -9.48
CA GLU A 49 1.36 4.14 -8.34
C GLU A 49 0.70 2.75 -8.31
N ARG A 50 0.80 2.06 -7.17
CA ARG A 50 0.17 0.76 -6.93
C ARG A 50 -0.35 0.67 -5.48
N PRO A 51 -1.49 -0.01 -5.25
CA PRO A 51 -1.99 -0.26 -3.90
C PRO A 51 -1.08 -1.24 -3.15
N LEU A 52 -0.61 -2.27 -3.85
CA LEU A 52 0.43 -3.22 -3.45
C LEU A 52 0.85 -3.98 -4.71
N LEU A 53 2.14 -4.31 -4.85
CA LEU A 53 2.59 -5.25 -5.89
C LEU A 53 2.37 -6.69 -5.41
N PRO A 54 1.90 -7.61 -6.26
CA PRO A 54 1.88 -9.03 -5.90
C PRO A 54 3.30 -9.46 -5.47
N SER A 55 3.38 -10.35 -4.48
CA SER A 55 4.65 -10.93 -4.06
C SER A 55 5.38 -11.47 -5.29
N PHE A 56 6.53 -10.89 -5.63
CA PHE A 56 7.31 -11.33 -6.77
C PHE A 56 8.30 -12.41 -6.31
N LEU A 57 8.46 -13.45 -7.13
CA LEU A 57 9.52 -14.43 -6.96
C LEU A 57 10.67 -14.02 -7.89
N TYR A 58 11.79 -13.60 -7.32
CA TYR A 58 13.02 -13.44 -8.09
C TYR A 58 13.56 -14.84 -8.44
N LEU A 59 13.57 -15.18 -9.73
CA LEU A 59 14.26 -16.36 -10.25
C LEU A 59 15.55 -15.90 -10.94
N PRO A 60 16.73 -16.06 -10.31
CA PRO A 60 17.99 -15.71 -10.97
C PRO A 60 18.19 -16.59 -12.23
N GLY A 61 18.63 -15.98 -13.32
CA GLY A 61 19.05 -16.69 -14.53
C GLY A 61 20.39 -17.41 -14.36
N GLN A 62 20.73 -18.29 -15.30
CA GLN A 62 22.08 -18.87 -15.34
C GLN A 62 23.10 -17.76 -15.66
N HIS A 63 24.08 -17.61 -14.76
CA HIS A 63 25.21 -16.70 -14.90
C HIS A 63 26.19 -17.19 -15.98
#